data_AF-A0A7X2TF20-F1
#
_entry.id   AF-A0A7X2TF20-F1
#
_cell.length_a   1.000
_cell.length_b   1.000
_cell.length_c   1.000
_cell.angle_alpha   90.00
_cell.angle_beta   90.00
_cell.angle_gamma   90.00
#
_symmetry.space_group_name_H-M   'P 1'
#
loop_
_entity.id
_entity.type
_entity.pdbx_description
1 polymer ?
#
loop_
_entity_poly.entity_id
_entity_poly.type
_entity_poly.pdbx_seq_one_letter_code
_entity_poly.pdbx_strand_id
1 'polypeptide(L)'
;MIYDAHCHLDLMDNMAGFIKEMQNSDMSLFAVGTTPKAYDREVQFCRNNPRIKVGLGMHPQLISSGYDDMSLFKTLFEKSHYIGEVGLDFSKEYIQTKEVQMHVFRDIVNLCEQCGEKVVSVHSLKSANTVIEILREYRTQRSNKYIFHWFTGTIPQLEKAIELGCYFSINPSMLKTKSGLEIILYLLNACCWKQMHHLHSKFNTLKK
;
A
#
# COMPACT_ATOMS: atom_id res chain seq x y z
N MET A 1 1.18 16.25 -11.86
CA MET A 1 1.89 14.96 -11.92
C MET A 1 0.96 13.90 -11.33
N ILE A 2 0.68 12.84 -12.08
CA ILE A 2 -0.20 11.74 -11.65
C ILE A 2 0.69 10.61 -11.11
N TYR A 3 0.26 9.99 -10.00
CA TYR A 3 0.93 8.84 -9.43
C TYR A 3 -0.02 7.66 -9.46
N ASP A 4 0.36 6.60 -10.17
CA ASP A 4 -0.25 5.30 -9.99
C ASP A 4 0.46 4.62 -8.81
N ALA A 5 -0.26 4.53 -7.69
CA ALA A 5 0.27 4.05 -6.42
C ALA A 5 0.29 2.52 -6.30
N HIS A 6 -0.18 1.78 -7.31
CA HIS A 6 -0.22 0.33 -7.26
C HIS A 6 -0.39 -0.30 -8.64
N CYS A 7 0.65 -0.99 -9.13
CA CYS A 7 0.61 -1.68 -10.40
C CYS A 7 1.47 -2.95 -10.38
N HIS A 8 0.88 -4.08 -10.79
CA HIS A 8 1.61 -5.34 -11.01
C HIS A 8 2.19 -5.37 -12.42
N LEU A 9 3.40 -4.81 -12.59
CA LEU A 9 4.10 -4.77 -13.88
C LEU A 9 4.52 -6.16 -14.36
N ASP A 10 4.89 -7.03 -13.42
CA ASP A 10 5.33 -8.41 -13.64
C ASP A 10 4.25 -9.30 -14.27
N LEU A 11 2.98 -8.92 -14.10
CA LEU A 11 1.83 -9.64 -14.65
C LEU A 11 1.37 -9.11 -16.02
N MET A 12 2.04 -8.10 -16.59
CA MET A 12 1.66 -7.53 -17.89
C MET A 12 2.23 -8.33 -19.06
N ASP A 13 1.40 -8.60 -20.08
CA ASP A 13 1.82 -9.26 -21.32
C ASP A 13 2.97 -8.53 -22.05
N ASN A 14 2.96 -7.18 -22.03
CA ASN A 14 3.99 -6.35 -22.66
C ASN A 14 4.64 -5.36 -21.68
N MET A 15 5.22 -5.90 -20.61
CA MET A 15 5.94 -5.12 -19.59
C MET A 15 7.00 -4.18 -20.20
N ALA A 16 7.80 -4.66 -21.17
CA ALA A 16 8.88 -3.87 -21.77
C ALA A 16 8.35 -2.67 -22.57
N GLY A 17 7.27 -2.85 -23.33
CA GLY A 17 6.60 -1.76 -24.04
C GLY A 17 6.05 -0.72 -23.07
N PHE A 18 5.39 -1.15 -22.01
CA PHE A 18 4.83 -0.25 -21.00
C PHE A 18 5.91 0.56 -20.27
N ILE A 19 7.04 -0.06 -19.89
CA ILE A 19 8.17 0.65 -19.28
C ILE A 19 8.71 1.75 -20.21
N LYS A 20 8.75 1.49 -21.52
CA LYS A 20 9.20 2.46 -22.54
C LYS A 20 8.21 3.62 -22.68
N GLU A 21 6.91 3.34 -22.69
CA GLU A 21 5.87 4.38 -22.71
C GLU A 21 5.98 5.28 -21.47
N MET A 22 6.22 4.68 -20.29
CA MET A 22 6.42 5.39 -19.04
C MET A 22 7.63 6.33 -19.03
N GLN A 23 8.65 6.12 -19.87
CA GLN A 23 9.80 7.03 -19.94
C GLN A 23 9.41 8.43 -20.45
N ASN A 24 8.40 8.49 -21.33
CA ASN A 24 7.94 9.73 -21.97
C ASN A 24 6.64 10.27 -21.34
N SER A 25 6.12 9.62 -20.30
CA SER A 25 4.89 10.05 -19.63
C SER A 25 5.19 11.02 -18.47
N ASP A 26 4.19 11.81 -18.07
CA ASP A 26 4.24 12.61 -16.83
C ASP A 26 3.74 11.86 -15.59
N MET A 27 3.63 10.53 -15.71
CA MET A 27 3.19 9.66 -14.63
C MET A 27 4.39 9.11 -13.87
N SER A 28 4.21 8.86 -12.58
CA SER A 28 5.10 8.01 -11.77
C SER A 28 4.32 6.80 -11.28
N LEU A 29 5.02 5.70 -11.09
CA LEU A 29 4.43 4.39 -10.85
C LEU A 29 5.07 3.71 -9.65
N PHE A 30 4.25 3.15 -8.77
CA PHE A 30 4.67 2.16 -7.81
C PHE A 30 4.38 0.76 -8.37
N ALA A 31 5.43 0.11 -8.89
CA ALA A 31 5.38 -1.26 -9.35
C ALA A 31 5.49 -2.21 -8.16
N VAL A 32 4.37 -2.75 -7.71
CA VAL A 32 4.33 -3.67 -6.56
C VAL A 32 4.78 -5.06 -6.99
N GLY A 33 5.49 -5.76 -6.10
CA GLY A 33 5.89 -7.14 -6.30
C GLY A 33 4.90 -8.14 -5.69
N THR A 34 4.91 -9.37 -6.18
CA THR A 34 4.08 -10.46 -5.65
C THR A 34 4.87 -11.40 -4.75
N THR A 35 6.15 -11.62 -5.05
CA THR A 35 7.07 -12.49 -4.29
C THR A 35 8.45 -11.83 -4.16
N PRO A 36 9.16 -12.00 -3.03
CA PRO A 36 10.51 -11.46 -2.89
C PRO A 36 11.49 -12.06 -3.91
N LYS A 37 11.18 -13.24 -4.46
CA LYS A 37 12.00 -13.93 -5.46
C LYS A 37 12.09 -13.20 -6.80
N ALA A 38 11.11 -12.34 -7.11
CA ALA A 38 11.07 -11.58 -8.36
C ALA A 38 11.77 -10.20 -8.25
N TYR A 39 12.01 -9.72 -7.03
CA TYR A 39 12.41 -8.34 -6.75
C TYR A 39 13.65 -7.88 -7.52
N ASP A 40 14.78 -8.59 -7.41
CA ASP A 40 16.02 -8.17 -8.06
C ASP A 40 15.88 -8.13 -9.59
N ARG A 41 15.08 -9.05 -10.15
CA ARG A 41 14.80 -9.08 -11.59
C ARG A 41 13.99 -7.85 -12.01
N GLU A 42 12.93 -7.51 -11.28
CA GLU A 42 12.09 -6.34 -11.56
C GLU A 42 12.88 -5.03 -11.43
N VAL A 43 13.72 -4.91 -10.41
CA VAL A 43 14.64 -3.77 -10.25
C VAL A 43 15.56 -3.64 -11.47
N GLN A 44 16.12 -4.75 -11.97
CA GLN A 44 16.96 -4.71 -13.18
C GLN A 44 16.17 -4.29 -14.43
N PHE A 45 14.93 -4.76 -14.59
CA PHE A 45 14.08 -4.35 -15.71
C PHE A 45 13.74 -2.86 -15.67
N CYS A 46 13.51 -2.30 -14.49
CA CYS A 46 13.08 -0.91 -14.31
C CYS A 46 14.24 0.08 -14.13
N ARG A 47 15.50 -0.38 -14.05
CA ARG A 47 16.68 0.41 -13.64
C ARG A 47 16.87 1.73 -14.41
N ASN A 48 16.46 1.78 -15.68
CA ASN A 48 16.61 2.94 -16.56
C ASN A 48 15.40 3.88 -16.54
N ASN A 49 14.42 3.65 -15.68
CA ASN A 49 13.23 4.49 -15.57
C ASN A 49 13.02 4.96 -14.11
N PRO A 50 13.52 6.15 -13.73
CA PRO A 50 13.42 6.64 -12.36
C PRO A 50 11.99 6.95 -11.91
N ARG A 51 11.02 7.02 -12.84
CA ARG A 51 9.59 7.21 -12.55
C ARG A 51 8.93 5.95 -12.03
N ILE A 52 9.55 4.78 -12.22
CA ILE A 52 9.07 3.50 -11.72
C ILE A 52 9.79 3.18 -10.41
N LYS A 53 9.00 2.96 -9.36
CA LYS A 53 9.48 2.60 -8.02
C LYS A 53 9.09 1.15 -7.78
N VAL A 54 10.07 0.26 -7.74
CA VAL A 54 9.86 -1.18 -7.58
C VAL A 54 9.69 -1.54 -6.11
N GLY A 55 8.64 -2.28 -5.79
CA GLY A 55 8.28 -2.74 -4.46
C GLY A 55 8.85 -4.11 -4.15
N LEU A 56 9.40 -4.27 -2.94
CA LEU A 56 9.64 -5.58 -2.39
C LEU A 56 8.33 -6.13 -1.83
N GLY A 57 7.76 -7.12 -2.51
CA GLY A 57 6.44 -7.67 -2.19
C GLY A 57 6.47 -9.09 -1.64
N MET A 58 5.40 -9.45 -0.94
CA MET A 58 5.09 -10.82 -0.53
C MET A 58 3.58 -10.89 -0.33
N HIS A 59 2.88 -11.16 -1.44
CA HIS A 59 1.44 -11.04 -1.56
C HIS A 59 0.73 -12.09 -0.68
N PRO A 60 -0.35 -11.73 0.05
CA PRO A 60 -1.03 -12.65 0.98
C PRO A 60 -1.53 -13.94 0.35
N GLN A 61 -1.94 -13.88 -0.92
CA GLN A 61 -2.42 -15.06 -1.67
C GLN A 61 -1.32 -16.07 -2.00
N LEU A 62 -0.05 -15.68 -1.92
CA LEU A 62 1.10 -16.58 -2.14
C LEU A 62 1.67 -17.14 -0.84
N ILE A 63 1.13 -16.79 0.32
CA ILE A 63 1.57 -17.34 1.60
C ILE A 63 1.22 -18.83 1.69
N SER A 64 2.18 -19.66 2.13
CA SER A 64 2.13 -21.13 2.12
C SER A 64 2.12 -21.77 0.73
N SER A 65 2.44 -21.03 -0.33
CA SER A 65 2.50 -21.58 -1.70
C SER A 65 3.90 -22.01 -2.11
N GLY A 66 4.93 -21.65 -1.32
CA GLY A 66 6.34 -21.85 -1.67
C GLY A 66 6.97 -20.67 -2.42
N TYR A 67 6.18 -19.65 -2.76
CA TYR A 67 6.68 -18.36 -3.27
C TYR A 67 6.87 -17.30 -2.18
N ASP A 68 6.40 -17.59 -0.97
CA ASP A 68 6.68 -16.85 0.25
C ASP A 68 8.06 -17.23 0.81
N ASP A 69 8.97 -16.26 0.88
CA ASP A 69 10.33 -16.46 1.39
C ASP A 69 10.73 -15.29 2.29
N MET A 70 10.37 -15.41 3.57
CA MET A 70 10.62 -14.37 4.57
C MET A 70 12.12 -14.12 4.80
N SER A 71 12.96 -15.15 4.67
CA SER A 71 14.41 -15.02 4.82
C SER A 71 15.01 -14.18 3.70
N LEU A 72 14.59 -14.44 2.46
CA LEU A 72 14.95 -13.61 1.31
C LEU A 72 14.38 -12.20 1.43
N PHE A 73 13.12 -12.06 1.83
CA PHE A 73 12.48 -10.76 2.06
C PHE A 73 13.28 -9.91 3.05
N LYS A 74 13.66 -10.46 4.21
CA LYS A 74 14.50 -9.78 5.22
C LYS A 74 15.86 -9.35 4.65
N THR A 75 16.47 -10.19 3.82
CA THR A 75 17.76 -9.88 3.15
C THR A 75 17.65 -8.73 2.15
N LEU A 76 16.51 -8.62 1.45
CA LEU A 76 16.27 -7.59 0.44
C LEU A 76 15.69 -6.29 1.03
N PHE A 77 15.16 -6.34 2.25
CA PHE A 77 14.39 -5.26 2.87
C PHE A 77 15.14 -3.92 2.96
N GLU A 78 16.42 -3.95 3.33
CA GLU A 78 17.23 -2.72 3.45
C GLU A 78 17.47 -2.04 2.11
N LYS A 79 17.46 -2.82 1.00
CA LYS A 79 17.64 -2.29 -0.36
C LYS A 79 16.39 -1.60 -0.89
N SER A 80 15.23 -1.84 -0.28
CA SER A 80 13.96 -1.33 -0.79
C SER A 80 13.34 -0.26 0.10
N HIS A 81 13.09 0.93 -0.45
CA HIS A 81 12.26 1.95 0.20
C HIS A 81 10.75 1.66 0.05
N TYR A 82 10.38 0.97 -1.04
CA TYR A 82 9.00 0.66 -1.38
C TYR A 82 8.71 -0.80 -1.04
N ILE A 83 7.67 -1.04 -0.25
CA ILE A 83 7.27 -2.36 0.22
C ILE A 83 5.87 -2.63 -0.28
N GLY A 84 5.65 -3.75 -0.94
CA GLY A 84 4.34 -4.08 -1.48
C GLY A 84 4.45 -4.90 -2.76
N GLU A 85 3.45 -5.73 -3.05
CA GLU A 85 2.20 -5.87 -2.29
C GLU A 85 2.39 -6.80 -1.09
N VAL A 86 1.92 -6.36 0.08
CA VAL A 86 1.91 -7.11 1.34
C VAL A 86 0.57 -6.90 2.03
N GLY A 87 0.15 -7.77 2.94
CA GLY A 87 -1.12 -7.56 3.65
C GLY A 87 -1.82 -8.86 3.97
N LEU A 88 -3.15 -8.81 3.97
CA LEU A 88 -4.02 -9.94 4.34
C LEU A 88 -5.17 -10.10 3.35
N ASP A 89 -5.44 -11.34 2.94
CA ASP A 89 -6.58 -11.72 2.12
C ASP A 89 -7.42 -12.79 2.83
N PHE A 90 -8.61 -12.38 3.29
CA PHE A 90 -9.57 -13.27 3.96
C PHE A 90 -10.74 -13.63 3.04
N SER A 91 -10.52 -13.65 1.72
CA SER A 91 -11.44 -14.30 0.80
C SER A 91 -11.56 -15.80 1.09
N LYS A 92 -12.60 -16.42 0.53
CA LYS A 92 -12.92 -17.84 0.80
C LYS A 92 -11.77 -18.76 0.38
N GLU A 93 -11.05 -18.37 -0.67
CA GLU A 93 -9.97 -19.10 -1.31
C GLU A 93 -8.68 -19.09 -0.48
N TYR A 94 -8.50 -18.11 0.42
CA TYR A 94 -7.25 -17.90 1.17
C TYR A 94 -7.43 -17.88 2.70
N ILE A 95 -8.67 -18.01 3.19
CA ILE A 95 -8.96 -17.98 4.64
C ILE A 95 -8.22 -19.08 5.43
N GLN A 96 -7.90 -20.21 4.80
CA GLN A 96 -7.17 -21.32 5.40
C GLN A 96 -5.71 -20.95 5.76
N THR A 97 -5.11 -19.96 5.09
CA THR A 97 -3.75 -19.48 5.40
C THR A 97 -3.76 -18.23 6.28
N LYS A 98 -4.93 -17.79 6.76
CA LYS A 98 -5.12 -16.56 7.55
C LYS A 98 -4.08 -16.35 8.65
N GLU A 99 -3.88 -17.35 9.51
CA GLU A 99 -2.98 -17.19 10.67
C GLU A 99 -1.52 -17.02 10.24
N VAL A 100 -1.11 -17.73 9.18
CA VAL A 100 0.23 -17.57 8.59
C VAL A 100 0.37 -16.21 7.91
N GLN A 101 -0.65 -15.77 7.16
CA GLN A 101 -0.67 -14.42 6.57
C GLN A 101 -0.52 -13.34 7.65
N MET A 102 -1.25 -13.47 8.76
CA MET A 102 -1.17 -12.53 9.89
C MET A 102 0.21 -12.52 10.54
N HIS A 103 0.84 -13.68 10.73
CA HIS A 103 2.20 -13.75 11.25
C HIS A 103 3.20 -13.06 10.30
N VAL A 104 3.14 -13.39 9.01
CA VAL A 104 3.99 -12.79 7.98
C VAL A 104 3.80 -11.28 7.90
N PHE A 105 2.57 -10.79 7.91
CA PHE A 105 2.30 -9.36 7.83
C PHE A 105 2.79 -8.62 9.08
N ARG A 106 2.63 -9.18 10.29
CA ARG A 106 3.21 -8.61 11.52
C ARG A 106 4.73 -8.48 11.43
N ASP A 107 5.42 -9.51 10.95
CA ASP A 107 6.86 -9.48 10.75
C ASP A 107 7.28 -8.33 9.81
N ILE A 108 6.59 -8.15 8.69
CA ILE A 108 6.88 -7.07 7.73
C ILE A 108 6.61 -5.69 8.34
N VAL A 109 5.47 -5.52 9.04
CA VAL A 109 5.13 -4.26 9.70
C VAL A 109 6.17 -3.93 10.77
N ASN A 110 6.59 -4.90 11.58
CA ASN A 110 7.64 -4.72 12.58
C ASN A 110 8.97 -4.26 11.95
N LEU A 111 9.39 -4.86 10.83
CA LEU A 111 10.59 -4.41 10.10
C LEU A 111 10.46 -2.97 9.61
N CYS A 112 9.29 -2.61 9.05
CA CYS A 112 9.01 -1.24 8.62
C CYS A 112 9.08 -0.27 9.80
N GLU A 113 8.49 -0.61 10.94
CA GLU A 113 8.46 0.25 12.12
C GLU A 113 9.84 0.37 12.79
N GLN A 114 10.70 -0.64 12.70
CA GLN A 114 12.09 -0.55 13.18
C GLN A 114 12.98 0.34 12.30
N CYS A 115 12.85 0.26 10.98
CA CYS A 115 13.72 1.03 10.06
C CYS A 115 13.18 2.44 9.74
N GLY A 116 11.86 2.58 9.62
CA GLY A 116 11.21 3.83 9.26
C GLY A 116 11.28 4.18 7.78
N GLU A 117 10.61 5.29 7.46
CA GLU A 117 10.60 5.91 6.13
C GLU A 117 10.24 4.96 4.97
N LYS A 118 9.44 3.92 5.20
CA LYS A 118 8.96 3.03 4.13
C LYS A 118 7.66 3.55 3.51
N VAL A 119 7.48 3.31 2.22
CA VAL A 119 6.19 3.44 1.54
C VAL A 119 5.63 2.04 1.31
N VAL A 120 4.50 1.73 1.93
CA VAL A 120 3.96 0.36 1.99
C VAL A 120 2.61 0.29 1.29
N SER A 121 2.49 -0.48 0.21
CA SER A 121 1.20 -0.82 -0.40
C SER A 121 0.60 -2.05 0.26
N VAL A 122 -0.60 -1.89 0.83
CA VAL A 122 -1.23 -2.86 1.71
C VAL A 122 -2.51 -3.44 1.08
N HIS A 123 -2.52 -4.76 0.88
CA HIS A 123 -3.72 -5.55 0.55
C HIS A 123 -4.57 -5.78 1.80
N SER A 124 -5.88 -5.55 1.71
CA SER A 124 -6.77 -5.70 2.87
C SER A 124 -8.14 -6.31 2.55
N LEU A 125 -8.21 -7.21 1.57
CA LEU A 125 -9.48 -7.80 1.14
C LEU A 125 -10.12 -8.63 2.26
N LYS A 126 -11.33 -8.22 2.68
CA LYS A 126 -12.08 -8.81 3.81
C LYS A 126 -11.31 -8.86 5.15
N SER A 127 -10.23 -8.09 5.26
CA SER A 127 -9.30 -8.14 6.40
C SER A 127 -8.97 -6.75 6.95
N ALA A 128 -9.60 -5.69 6.42
CA ALA A 128 -9.34 -4.28 6.77
C ALA A 128 -9.20 -4.02 8.28
N ASN A 129 -10.14 -4.47 9.11
CA ASN A 129 -10.05 -4.27 10.56
C ASN A 129 -8.80 -4.94 11.16
N THR A 130 -8.48 -6.16 10.75
CA THR A 130 -7.30 -6.89 11.23
C THR A 130 -6.00 -6.20 10.82
N VAL A 131 -5.92 -5.72 9.58
CA VAL A 131 -4.79 -4.92 9.10
C VAL A 131 -4.64 -3.65 9.96
N ILE A 132 -5.73 -2.94 10.22
CA ILE A 132 -5.74 -1.72 11.05
C ILE A 132 -5.26 -2.02 12.48
N GLU A 133 -5.72 -3.10 13.11
CA GLU A 133 -5.29 -3.46 14.46
C GLU A 133 -3.81 -3.86 14.51
N ILE A 134 -3.31 -4.61 13.52
CA ILE A 134 -1.87 -4.90 13.41
C ILE A 134 -1.06 -3.60 13.26
N LEU A 135 -1.48 -2.71 12.37
CA LEU A 135 -0.80 -1.42 12.22
C LEU A 135 -0.84 -0.62 13.52
N ARG A 136 -1.97 -0.60 14.24
CA ARG A 136 -2.10 0.09 15.53
C ARG A 136 -1.17 -0.49 16.60
N GLU A 137 -1.03 -1.81 16.65
CA GLU A 137 -0.19 -2.55 17.61
C GLU A 137 1.30 -2.21 17.43
N TYR A 138 1.78 -2.18 16.19
CA TYR A 138 3.21 -2.04 15.89
C TYR A 138 3.67 -0.61 15.65
N ARG A 139 2.74 0.34 15.44
CA ARG A 139 3.11 1.70 15.06
C ARG A 139 3.86 2.41 16.17
N THR A 140 5.15 2.59 15.96
CA THR A 140 6.06 3.30 16.86
C THR A 140 6.44 4.67 16.32
N GLN A 141 6.36 4.87 15.00
CA GLN A 141 6.71 6.12 14.35
C GLN A 141 5.75 6.53 13.23
N ARG A 142 5.81 7.81 12.83
CA ARG A 142 4.97 8.39 11.77
C ARG A 142 5.68 8.54 10.43
N SER A 143 6.92 8.06 10.31
CA SER A 143 7.73 8.17 9.08
C SER A 143 7.28 7.21 7.97
N ASN A 144 6.72 6.05 8.34
CA ASN A 144 6.15 5.10 7.38
C ASN A 144 4.82 5.57 6.80
N LYS A 145 4.62 5.33 5.51
CA LYS A 145 3.40 5.64 4.75
C LYS A 145 2.73 4.34 4.32
N TYR A 146 1.74 3.91 5.08
CA TYR A 146 0.89 2.77 4.71
C TYR A 146 -0.24 3.22 3.79
N ILE A 147 -0.30 2.66 2.60
CA ILE A 147 -1.30 2.94 1.57
C ILE A 147 -2.19 1.70 1.46
N PHE A 148 -3.45 1.80 1.86
CA PHE A 148 -4.43 0.75 1.60
C PHE A 148 -4.76 0.74 0.12
N HIS A 149 -4.31 -0.31 -0.57
CA HIS A 149 -4.65 -0.52 -1.97
C HIS A 149 -6.10 -0.99 -2.08
N TRP A 150 -6.83 -0.40 -3.03
CA TRP A 150 -8.21 -0.77 -3.37
C TRP A 150 -9.07 -1.09 -2.14
N PHE A 151 -9.21 -0.11 -1.23
CA PHE A 151 -9.93 -0.33 0.03
C PHE A 151 -11.40 -0.68 -0.21
N THR A 152 -11.84 -1.81 0.33
CA THR A 152 -13.24 -2.28 0.26
C THR A 152 -13.89 -2.45 1.65
N GLY A 153 -13.31 -1.85 2.69
CA GLY A 153 -13.85 -1.89 4.05
C GLY A 153 -15.03 -0.94 4.25
N THR A 154 -15.54 -0.88 5.48
CA THR A 154 -16.64 0.03 5.85
C THR A 154 -16.13 1.42 6.19
N ILE A 155 -17.02 2.43 6.22
CA ILE A 155 -16.67 3.80 6.63
C ILE A 155 -16.07 3.86 8.05
N PRO A 156 -16.60 3.16 9.08
CA PRO A 156 -15.93 3.12 10.39
C PRO A 156 -14.51 2.54 10.36
N GLN A 157 -14.24 1.57 9.48
CA GLN A 157 -12.88 1.03 9.31
C GLN A 157 -11.98 2.05 8.60
N LEU A 158 -12.52 2.75 7.59
CA LEU A 158 -11.84 3.83 6.87
C LEU A 158 -11.41 4.94 7.84
N GLU A 159 -12.30 5.38 8.72
CA GLU A 159 -12.05 6.37 9.76
C GLU A 159 -10.89 5.98 10.67
N LYS A 160 -10.92 4.76 11.22
CA LYS A 160 -9.81 4.23 12.04
C LYS A 160 -8.48 4.23 11.31
N ALA A 161 -8.47 3.88 10.02
CA ALA A 161 -7.25 3.91 9.21
C ALA A 161 -6.77 5.36 8.94
N ILE A 162 -7.67 6.31 8.73
CA ILE A 162 -7.36 7.74 8.58
C ILE A 162 -6.79 8.33 9.88
N GLU A 163 -7.31 7.94 11.04
CA GLU A 163 -6.82 8.36 12.36
C GLU A 163 -5.40 7.88 12.62
N LEU A 164 -5.08 6.65 12.18
CA LEU A 164 -3.71 6.16 12.20
C LEU A 164 -2.82 6.99 11.26
N GLY A 165 -3.37 7.67 10.25
CA GLY A 165 -2.60 8.43 9.27
C GLY A 165 -2.19 7.58 8.07
N CYS A 166 -3.01 6.59 7.73
CA CYS A 166 -2.85 5.81 6.52
C CYS A 166 -3.39 6.56 5.29
N TYR A 167 -2.92 6.16 4.12
CA TYR A 167 -3.29 6.66 2.81
C TYR A 167 -4.11 5.62 2.06
N PHE A 168 -4.72 6.02 0.95
CA PHE A 168 -5.58 5.15 0.14
C PHE A 168 -5.31 5.39 -1.33
N SER A 169 -5.18 4.31 -2.12
CA SER A 169 -5.18 4.42 -3.58
C SER A 169 -6.61 4.24 -4.10
N ILE A 170 -7.00 5.03 -5.11
CA ILE A 170 -8.30 4.88 -5.78
C ILE A 170 -8.11 4.08 -7.06
N ASN A 171 -8.82 2.96 -7.17
CA ASN A 171 -8.85 2.12 -8.37
C ASN A 171 -10.10 2.45 -9.23
N PRO A 172 -10.02 2.46 -10.57
CA PRO A 172 -11.20 2.70 -11.44
C PRO A 172 -12.40 1.78 -11.16
N SER A 173 -12.19 0.56 -10.68
CA SER A 173 -13.25 -0.38 -10.30
C SER A 173 -14.06 0.11 -9.10
N MET A 174 -13.48 0.92 -8.21
CA MET A 174 -14.22 1.52 -7.08
C MET A 174 -15.33 2.46 -7.58
N LEU A 175 -15.11 3.17 -8.69
CA LEU A 175 -16.10 4.08 -9.30
C LEU A 175 -17.34 3.35 -9.85
N LYS A 176 -17.24 2.04 -10.05
CA LYS A 176 -18.33 1.21 -10.61
C LYS A 176 -19.27 0.66 -9.54
N THR A 177 -18.99 0.88 -8.25
CA THR A 177 -19.75 0.31 -7.14
C THR A 177 -20.24 1.40 -6.20
N LYS A 178 -21.43 1.20 -5.61
CA LYS A 178 -21.99 2.15 -4.63
C LYS A 178 -21.07 2.34 -3.43
N SER A 179 -20.54 1.25 -2.86
CA SER A 179 -19.63 1.28 -1.72
C SER A 179 -18.29 1.96 -2.06
N GLY A 180 -17.74 1.69 -3.24
CA GLY A 180 -16.52 2.36 -3.70
C GLY A 180 -16.71 3.87 -3.87
N LEU A 181 -17.83 4.30 -4.46
CA LEU A 181 -18.18 5.73 -4.57
C LEU A 181 -18.35 6.38 -3.19
N GLU A 182 -18.98 5.69 -2.23
CA GLU A 182 -19.14 6.18 -0.86
C GLU A 182 -17.78 6.42 -0.17
N ILE A 183 -16.84 5.48 -0.30
CA ILE A 183 -15.47 5.61 0.21
C ILE A 183 -14.75 6.80 -0.44
N ILE A 184 -14.86 6.95 -1.76
CA ILE A 184 -14.22 8.06 -2.51
C ILE A 184 -14.77 9.40 -2.04
N LEU A 185 -16.10 9.54 -1.97
CA LEU A 185 -16.75 10.76 -1.50
C LEU A 185 -16.35 11.09 -0.06
N TYR A 186 -16.27 10.08 0.82
CA TYR A 186 -15.81 10.26 2.18
C TYR A 186 -14.37 10.81 2.22
N LEU A 187 -13.45 10.20 1.48
CA LEU A 187 -12.05 10.61 1.42
C LEU A 187 -11.88 12.05 0.91
N LEU A 188 -12.64 12.44 -0.12
CA LEU A 188 -12.62 13.82 -0.65
C LEU A 188 -13.08 14.83 0.41
N ASN A 189 -14.14 14.52 1.16
CA ASN A 189 -14.66 15.40 2.21
C ASN A 189 -13.74 15.46 3.45
N ALA A 190 -13.22 14.31 3.88
CA ALA A 190 -12.32 14.22 5.03
C ALA A 190 -10.98 14.95 4.80
N CYS A 191 -10.43 14.86 3.58
CA CYS A 191 -9.24 15.61 3.19
C CYS A 191 -9.50 17.13 3.14
N CYS A 192 -10.68 17.55 2.67
CA CYS A 192 -11.10 18.95 2.67
C CYS A 192 -11.23 19.50 4.10
N TRP A 193 -11.68 18.68 5.04
CA TRP A 193 -11.82 19.05 6.46
C TRP A 193 -10.48 19.21 7.19
N LYS A 194 -9.48 18.36 6.92
CA LYS A 194 -8.12 18.51 7.50
C LYS A 194 -7.43 19.80 7.04
N GLN A 195 -7.74 20.31 5.84
CA GLN A 195 -7.23 21.62 5.36
C GLN A 195 -7.98 22.81 5.97
N MET A 196 -9.28 22.70 6.27
CA MET A 196 -10.04 23.78 6.92
C MET A 196 -9.70 23.98 8.41
N HIS A 197 -9.35 22.93 9.15
CA HIS A 197 -8.94 23.08 10.56
C HIS A 197 -7.59 23.81 10.75
N HIS A 198 -6.68 23.72 9.79
CA HIS A 198 -5.43 24.51 9.80
C HIS A 198 -5.64 25.99 9.44
N LEU A 199 -6.77 26.35 8.84
CA LEU A 199 -7.18 27.74 8.63
C LEU A 199 -7.92 28.31 9.83
N HIS A 200 -8.76 27.52 10.51
CA HIS A 200 -9.51 28.02 11.67
C HIS A 200 -8.65 28.36 12.89
N SER A 201 -7.53 27.66 13.13
CA SER A 201 -6.64 28.01 14.25
C SER A 201 -5.74 29.22 13.99
N LYS A 202 -5.60 29.67 12.73
CA LYS A 202 -4.86 30.91 12.37
C LYS A 202 -5.73 32.17 12.31
N PHE A 203 -7.06 32.05 12.29
CA PHE A 203 -7.95 33.22 12.28
C PHE A 203 -8.31 33.78 13.67
N ASN A 204 -8.04 33.04 14.75
CA ASN A 204 -8.32 33.51 16.13
C ASN A 204 -7.11 34.13 16.86
N THR A 205 -5.96 34.27 16.19
CA THR A 205 -4.76 34.94 16.74
C THR A 205 -4.47 36.31 16.11
N LEU A 206 -5.37 36.82 15.26
CA LEU A 206 -5.30 38.17 14.67
C LEU A 206 -6.48 39.07 15.09
N LYS A 207 -7.09 38.78 16.24
CA LYS A 207 -8.06 39.67 16.91
C LYS A 207 -7.64 40.00 18.34
N LYS A 208 -6.38 40.36 18.53
CA LYS A 208 -5.90 41.27 19.58
C LYS A 208 -4.83 42.17 19.01
#